data_AF-A0A0D0BFI7-F1
#
_entry.id   AF-A0A0D0BFI7-F1
#
_cell.length_a   1.000
_cell.length_b   1.000
_cell.length_c   1.000
_cell.angle_alpha   90.00
_cell.angle_beta   90.00
_cell.angle_gamma   90.00
#
_symmetry.space_group_name_H-M   'P 1'
#
loop_
_entity.id
_entity.type
_entity.pdbx_description
1 polymer ?
#
loop_
_entity_poly.entity_id
_entity_poly.type
_entity_poly.pdbx_seq_one_letter_code
_entity_poly.pdbx_strand_id
1 'polypeptide(L)'
;MLSQIEPGMLLPKEVDLISFVVVSCKKAFAWTQSECGSFSQEYYPDYEIPTIEYMPWQQALIWILNVLIEEVKKEIKAGVKAGRFKPMTFSY
;
A
#
# COMPACT_ATOMS: atom_id res chain seq x y z
N MET A 1 -12.59 6.34 -13.02
CA MET A 1 -13.34 6.80 -11.83
C MET A 1 -14.74 7.27 -12.24
N LEU A 2 -14.86 8.35 -13.03
CA LEU A 2 -16.18 8.87 -13.45
C LEU A 2 -16.99 7.90 -14.32
N SER A 3 -16.33 7.02 -15.08
CA SER A 3 -16.96 5.99 -15.92
C SER A 3 -17.59 4.83 -15.16
N GLN A 4 -17.36 4.72 -13.84
CA GLN A 4 -17.97 3.68 -13.00
C GLN A 4 -19.25 4.16 -12.30
N ILE A 5 -19.65 5.41 -12.54
CA ILE A 5 -20.86 6.01 -11.97
C ILE A 5 -22.00 5.82 -12.97
N GLU A 6 -23.17 5.43 -12.47
CA GLU A 6 -24.36 5.22 -13.30
C GLU A 6 -24.69 6.47 -14.14
N PRO A 7 -24.98 6.30 -15.45
CA PRO A 7 -25.26 7.43 -16.33
C PRO A 7 -26.54 8.16 -15.89
N GLY A 8 -26.44 9.48 -15.71
CA GLY A 8 -27.53 10.34 -15.25
C GLY A 8 -27.61 10.54 -13.73
N MET A 9 -26.76 9.86 -12.95
CA MET A 9 -26.67 10.07 -11.49
C MET A 9 -26.07 11.43 -11.11
N LEU A 10 -25.17 11.97 -11.94
CA LEU A 10 -24.51 13.26 -11.72
C LEU A 10 -24.94 14.29 -12.76
N LEU A 11 -25.18 15.51 -12.30
CA LEU A 11 -25.37 16.66 -13.18
C LEU A 11 -24.03 17.05 -13.83
N PRO A 12 -24.05 17.68 -15.02
CA PRO A 12 -22.81 18.12 -15.69
C PRO A 12 -21.94 19.03 -14.82
N LYS A 13 -22.56 19.87 -13.97
CA LYS A 13 -21.85 20.75 -13.03
C LYS A 13 -21.16 19.99 -11.90
N GLU A 14 -21.74 18.89 -11.44
CA GLU A 14 -21.15 18.07 -10.37
C GLU A 14 -19.94 17.30 -10.89
N VAL A 15 -20.00 16.82 -12.13
CA VAL A 15 -18.86 16.18 -12.81
C VAL A 15 -17.68 17.18 -12.95
N ASP A 16 -17.98 18.42 -13.33
CA ASP A 16 -16.97 19.48 -13.43
C ASP A 16 -16.36 19.80 -12.06
N LEU A 17 -17.20 19.92 -11.02
CA LEU A 17 -16.74 20.16 -9.65
C LEU A 17 -15.84 19.03 -9.14
N ILE A 18 -16.22 17.77 -9.32
CA ILE A 18 -15.40 16.61 -8.91
C ILE A 18 -14.06 16.63 -9.65
N SER A 19 -14.08 16.86 -10.97
CA SER A 19 -12.86 16.95 -11.78
C SER A 19 -11.94 18.06 -11.29
N PHE A 20 -12.51 19.24 -11.00
CA PHE A 20 -11.78 20.37 -10.44
C PHE A 20 -11.14 20.03 -9.09
N VAL A 21 -11.88 19.41 -8.16
CA VAL A 21 -11.36 19.02 -6.85
C VAL A 21 -10.24 17.98 -6.98
N VAL A 22 -10.41 16.97 -7.83
CA VAL A 22 -9.40 15.92 -8.05
C VAL A 22 -8.10 16.53 -8.59
N VAL A 23 -8.19 17.43 -9.56
CA VAL A 23 -7.02 18.11 -10.14
C VAL A 23 -6.37 19.07 -9.14
N SER A 24 -7.18 19.84 -8.41
CA SER A 24 -6.70 20.80 -7.40
C SER A 24 -5.99 20.09 -6.24
N CYS A 25 -6.54 18.95 -5.81
CA CYS A 25 -5.99 18.12 -4.73
C CYS A 25 -5.12 16.97 -5.25
N LYS A 26 -4.58 17.04 -6.47
CA LYS A 26 -3.85 15.91 -7.10
C LYS A 26 -2.70 15.35 -6.26
N LYS A 27 -2.07 16.18 -5.41
CA LYS A 27 -0.96 15.77 -4.52
C LYS A 27 -1.42 15.09 -3.23
N ALA A 28 -2.70 15.20 -2.88
CA ALA A 28 -3.27 14.55 -1.71
C ALA A 28 -3.59 13.06 -1.98
N PHE A 29 -3.75 12.70 -3.26
CA PHE A 29 -3.97 11.32 -3.68
C PHE A 29 -2.64 10.64 -4.01
N ALA A 30 -2.51 9.38 -3.61
CA ALA A 30 -1.45 8.51 -4.10
C ALA A 30 -1.96 7.78 -5.35
N TRP A 31 -1.50 8.20 -6.53
CA TRP A 31 -1.87 7.58 -7.81
C TRP A 31 -1.09 6.29 -8.06
N THR A 32 0.13 6.23 -7.52
CA THR A 32 0.99 5.06 -7.54
C THR A 32 1.37 4.68 -6.12
N GLN A 33 1.69 3.40 -5.90
CA GLN A 33 2.13 2.94 -4.58
C GLN A 33 3.34 3.69 -4.02
N SER A 34 4.22 4.22 -4.89
CA SER A 34 5.38 5.03 -4.51
C SER A 34 5.03 6.44 -4.01
N GLU A 35 3.82 6.91 -4.27
CA GLU A 35 3.31 8.20 -3.78
C GLU A 35 2.58 8.05 -2.45
N CYS A 36 2.37 6.82 -1.99
CA CYS A 36 1.81 6.56 -0.68
C CYS A 36 2.80 7.09 0.37
N GLY A 37 2.33 8.01 1.21
CA GLY A 37 3.14 8.55 2.30
C GLY A 37 3.55 7.48 3.31
N SER A 38 4.65 7.74 4.03
CA SER A 38 5.05 6.96 5.20
C SER A 38 5.01 7.83 6.45
N PHE A 39 4.77 7.22 7.61
CA PHE A 39 4.89 7.92 8.88
C PHE A 39 6.37 8.20 9.15
N SER A 40 6.68 9.45 9.51
CA SER A 40 8.03 9.79 9.94
C SER A 40 8.29 9.21 11.32
N GLN A 41 9.40 8.48 11.45
CA GLN A 41 9.85 7.91 12.72
C GLN A 41 10.15 8.98 13.79
N GLU A 42 10.34 10.24 13.40
CA GLU A 42 10.52 11.37 14.33
C GLU A 42 9.23 11.67 15.13
N TYR A 43 8.07 11.55 14.48
CA TYR A 43 6.77 11.85 15.10
C TYR A 43 6.03 10.59 15.54
N TYR A 44 6.30 9.45 14.90
CA TYR A 44 5.67 8.17 15.15
C TYR A 44 6.75 7.12 15.37
N PRO A 45 7.17 6.87 16.63
CA PRO A 45 8.13 5.83 16.92
C PRO A 45 7.57 4.45 16.54
N ASP A 46 8.46 3.47 16.41
CA ASP A 46 8.08 2.11 16.09
C ASP A 46 7.08 1.56 17.13
N TYR A 47 6.03 0.89 16.66
CA TYR A 47 5.01 0.33 17.53
C TYR A 47 5.53 -0.92 18.24
N GLU A 48 5.53 -0.90 19.58
CA GLU A 48 5.86 -2.07 20.39
C GLU A 48 4.62 -2.98 20.52
N ILE A 49 4.69 -4.17 19.94
CA ILE A 49 3.64 -5.17 20.07
C ILE A 49 3.74 -5.79 21.48
N PRO A 50 2.70 -5.69 22.34
CA PRO A 50 2.73 -6.31 23.66
C PRO A 50 2.80 -7.83 23.49
N THR A 51 3.87 -8.41 24.01
CA THR A 51 4.20 -9.82 23.82
C THR A 51 4.12 -10.53 25.18
N ILE A 52 3.44 -11.67 25.23
CA ILE A 52 3.46 -12.59 26.39
C ILE A 52 4.67 -13.50 26.20
N GLU A 53 5.32 -13.96 27.27
CA GLU A 53 6.39 -14.95 27.13
C GLU A 53 5.86 -16.23 26.45
N TYR A 54 6.33 -16.51 25.23
CA TYR A 54 6.03 -17.72 24.49
C TYR A 54 7.27 -18.23 23.75
N MET A 55 7.29 -19.52 23.42
CA MET A 55 8.28 -20.06 22.50
C MET A 55 7.92 -19.66 21.07
N PRO A 56 8.81 -18.96 20.36
CA PRO A 56 8.53 -18.45 19.02
C PRO A 56 8.23 -19.60 18.07
N TRP A 57 7.11 -19.49 17.36
CA TRP A 57 6.68 -20.51 16.41
C TRP A 57 7.13 -20.12 15.01
N GLN A 58 8.07 -20.88 14.45
CA GLN A 58 8.50 -20.74 13.07
C GLN A 58 7.74 -21.72 12.18
N GLN A 59 6.99 -21.19 11.21
CA GLN A 59 6.38 -22.00 10.16
C GLN A 59 7.34 -22.11 8.97
N ALA A 60 7.43 -23.31 8.37
CA ALA A 60 8.15 -23.50 7.13
C ALA A 60 7.53 -22.68 5.99
N LEU A 61 8.38 -22.19 5.08
CA LEU A 61 7.93 -21.43 3.91
C LEU A 61 7.01 -22.29 3.03
N ILE A 62 5.91 -21.70 2.60
CA ILE A 62 4.98 -22.32 1.66
C ILE A 62 5.62 -22.33 0.27
N TRP A 63 5.41 -23.42 -0.47
CA TRP A 63 5.89 -23.54 -1.84
C TRP A 63 5.14 -22.59 -2.77
N ILE A 64 5.88 -21.78 -3.50
CA ILE A 64 5.33 -20.91 -4.54
C ILE A 64 5.40 -21.67 -5.86
N LEU A 65 4.31 -21.64 -6.63
CA LEU A 65 4.29 -22.24 -7.97
C LEU A 65 5.34 -21.55 -8.86
N ASN A 66 6.11 -22.33 -9.61
CA ASN A 66 7.18 -21.82 -10.47
C ASN A 66 6.72 -20.72 -11.43
N VAL A 67 5.48 -20.81 -11.94
CA VAL A 67 4.88 -19.81 -12.83
C VAL A 67 4.74 -18.44 -12.16
N LEU A 68 4.51 -18.40 -10.85
CA LEU A 68 4.27 -17.17 -10.08
C LEU A 68 5.56 -16.54 -9.53
N ILE A 69 6.69 -17.25 -9.59
CA ILE A 69 7.94 -16.80 -8.94
C ILE A 69 8.37 -15.41 -9.44
N GLU A 70 8.33 -15.18 -10.76
CA GLU A 70 8.78 -13.90 -11.32
C GLU A 70 7.83 -12.74 -10.99
N GLU A 71 6.53 -13.02 -10.92
CA GLU A 71 5.52 -12.04 -10.51
C GLU A 71 5.71 -11.65 -9.04
N VAL A 72 5.88 -12.64 -8.15
CA VAL A 72 6.13 -12.40 -6.73
C VAL A 72 7.43 -11.62 -6.52
N LYS A 73 8.52 -11.97 -7.22
CA LYS A 73 9.77 -11.21 -7.16
C LYS A 73 9.59 -9.76 -7.60
N LYS A 74 8.80 -9.51 -8.64
CA LYS A 74 8.52 -8.16 -9.13
C LYS A 74 7.76 -7.35 -8.07
N GLU A 75 6.75 -7.93 -7.44
CA GLU A 75 5.97 -7.26 -6.40
C GLU A 75 6.82 -6.95 -5.16
N ILE A 76 7.64 -7.90 -4.70
CA ILE A 76 8.56 -7.66 -3.57
C ILE A 76 9.52 -6.50 -3.89
N LYS A 77 10.13 -6.49 -5.07
CA LYS A 77 11.01 -5.38 -5.50
C LYS A 77 10.28 -4.05 -5.57
N ALA A 78 9.04 -4.04 -6.06
CA ALA A 78 8.20 -2.84 -6.11
C ALA A 78 7.88 -2.33 -4.69
N GLY A 79 7.53 -3.22 -3.77
CA GLY A 79 7.25 -2.87 -2.38
C GLY A 79 8.47 -2.35 -1.63
N VAL A 80 9.66 -2.91 -1.88
CA VAL A 80 10.92 -2.37 -1.33
C VAL A 80 11.20 -0.97 -1.89
N LYS A 81 11.05 -0.77 -3.20
CA LYS A 81 11.24 0.55 -3.84
C LYS A 81 10.25 1.60 -3.31
N ALA A 82 9.02 1.19 -3.02
CA ALA A 82 7.99 2.04 -2.42
C ALA A 82 8.17 2.24 -0.90
N GLY A 83 9.16 1.62 -0.27
CA GLY A 83 9.40 1.73 1.18
C GLY A 83 8.41 0.94 2.06
N ARG A 84 7.54 0.11 1.47
CA ARG A 84 6.57 -0.74 2.21
C ARG A 84 7.24 -1.93 2.87
N PHE A 85 8.23 -2.50 2.19
CA PHE A 85 8.94 -3.68 2.67
C PHE A 85 10.36 -3.29 3.02
N LYS A 86 10.78 -3.69 4.22
CA LYS A 86 12.15 -3.53 4.69
C LYS A 86 12.76 -4.92 4.88
N PRO A 87 13.99 -5.16 4.41
CA PRO A 87 14.68 -6.40 4.72
C PRO A 87 14.90 -6.46 6.24
N MET A 88 14.41 -7.53 6.86
CA MET A 88 14.54 -7.75 8.29
C MET A 88 14.90 -9.22 8.54
N THR A 89 15.69 -9.44 9.58
CA THR A 89 15.97 -10.76 10.13
C THR A 89 15.28 -10.82 11.48
N PHE A 90 14.21 -11.58 11.57
CA PHE A 90 13.56 -11.85 12.86
C PHE A 90 14.21 -13.09 13.47
N SER A 91 14.62 -12.97 14.73
CA SER A 91 15.22 -14.05 15.54
C SER A 91 14.38 -14.34 16.80
N TYR A 92 13.07 -14.01 16.73
CA TYR A 92 12.08 -14.75 17.51
C TYR A 92 12.20 -16.21 17.08
#